data_AF-A0A7X8X0S5-F1
#
_entry.id   AF-A0A7X8X0S5-F1
#
_cell.length_a   1.000
_cell.length_b   1.000
_cell.length_c   1.000
_cell.angle_alpha   90.00
_cell.angle_beta   90.00
_cell.angle_gamma   90.00
#
_symmetry.space_group_name_H-M   'P 1'
#
loop_
_entity.id
_entity.type
_entity.pdbx_description
1 polymer ?
#
loop_
_entity_poly.entity_id
_entity_poly.type
_entity_poly.pdbx_seq_one_letter_code
_entity_poly.pdbx_strand_id
1 'polypeptide(L)'
;MEKHGIIVKVSGPLIVAKNMQDVQVYDVVRVSEKRLLGEVIELRDDLASIQVYEETAGIGPGEPVYYTYEPLSVELGPGLIEGIFDGILRPLDVIYEQAGAHIPLGINVDSLDRSKKWKFVPTVKVGDKVSGGNTIGYVDETPSVRHKIMTHPHVSGVIHSIKAGEFTVKDTVYEIKQGDKITPYTMVQHWPVRKKRPYLNKIAPKEPMITGQRVIDTLFPIASGGIAAIPG
;
A
#
# COMPACT_ATOMS: atom_id res chain seq x y z
N MET A 1 -7.37 6.84 26.06
CA MET A 1 -6.38 7.87 25.67
C MET A 1 -5.49 7.26 24.61
N GLU A 2 -5.28 7.96 23.50
CA GLU A 2 -4.38 7.53 22.43
C GLU A 2 -2.95 7.48 22.99
N LYS A 3 -2.27 6.33 22.86
CA LYS A 3 -0.89 6.18 23.33
C LYS A 3 0.01 7.03 22.44
N HIS A 4 0.81 7.89 23.06
CA HIS A 4 1.68 8.81 22.35
C HIS A 4 3.03 8.95 23.03
N GLY A 5 4.05 9.16 22.21
CA GLY A 5 5.37 9.58 22.63
C GLY A 5 5.46 11.09 22.63
N ILE A 6 6.62 11.60 23.04
CA ILE A 6 6.87 13.05 23.14
C ILE A 6 8.18 13.35 22.43
N ILE A 7 8.16 14.30 21.50
CA ILE A 7 9.35 14.75 20.78
C ILE A 7 10.36 15.34 21.77
N VAL A 8 11.61 14.91 21.68
CA VAL A 8 12.74 15.43 22.48
C VAL A 8 13.77 16.16 21.63
N LYS A 9 13.84 15.86 20.33
CA LYS A 9 14.81 16.47 19.39
C LYS A 9 14.23 16.50 17.97
N VAL A 10 14.50 17.58 17.25
CA VAL A 10 14.21 17.74 15.82
C VAL A 10 15.51 18.14 15.11
N SER A 11 15.86 17.45 14.03
CA SER A 11 17.10 17.67 13.27
C SER A 11 16.82 17.47 11.78
N GLY A 12 16.28 18.50 11.13
CA GLY A 12 15.74 18.38 9.78
C GLY A 12 14.63 17.31 9.78
N PRO A 13 14.62 16.37 8.82
CA PRO A 13 13.55 15.37 8.72
C PRO A 13 13.65 14.25 9.77
N LEU A 14 14.70 14.24 10.59
CA LEU A 14 14.90 13.27 11.66
C LEU A 14 14.38 13.83 12.99
N ILE A 15 13.46 13.09 13.62
CA ILE A 15 12.87 13.41 14.91
C ILE A 15 13.20 12.31 15.90
N VAL A 16 13.48 12.67 17.15
CA VAL A 16 13.64 11.72 18.25
C VAL A 16 12.50 11.94 19.24
N ALA A 17 11.81 10.87 19.61
CA ALA A 17 10.74 10.89 20.60
C ALA A 17 11.02 9.90 21.74
N LYS A 18 10.62 10.27 22.95
CA LYS A 18 10.63 9.41 24.15
C LYS A 18 9.24 8.84 24.42
N ASN A 19 9.12 7.91 25.38
CA ASN A 19 7.92 7.14 25.64
C ASN A 19 7.51 6.41 24.37
N MET A 20 8.41 5.60 23.80
CA MET A 20 8.26 4.89 22.52
C MET A 20 8.56 3.39 22.65
N GLN A 21 8.49 2.81 23.86
CA GLN A 21 8.77 1.39 24.11
C GLN A 21 7.87 0.40 23.34
N ASP A 22 6.65 0.79 22.98
CA ASP A 22 5.67 -0.13 22.37
C ASP A 22 5.54 0.00 20.85
N VAL A 23 6.38 0.84 20.21
CA VAL A 23 6.50 0.83 18.74
C VAL A 23 7.57 -0.17 18.30
N GLN A 24 7.48 -0.62 17.06
CA GLN A 24 8.49 -1.43 16.40
C GLN A 24 9.24 -0.61 15.35
N VAL A 25 10.45 -1.08 15.00
CA VAL A 25 11.15 -0.53 13.84
C VAL A 25 10.30 -0.78 12.59
N TYR A 26 10.17 0.25 11.76
CA TYR A 26 9.31 0.37 10.58
C TYR A 26 7.82 0.62 10.84
N ASP A 27 7.40 0.77 12.10
CA ASP A 27 6.07 1.28 12.37
C ASP A 27 5.92 2.70 11.87
N VAL A 28 4.76 2.97 11.27
CA VAL A 28 4.33 4.32 10.95
C VAL A 28 3.87 5.02 12.24
N VAL A 29 4.13 6.32 12.30
CA VAL A 29 3.67 7.19 13.37
C VAL A 29 3.12 8.48 12.79
N ARG A 30 2.27 9.16 13.56
CA ARG A 30 1.79 10.50 13.24
C ARG A 30 2.47 11.50 14.15
N VAL A 31 3.30 12.37 13.58
CA VAL A 31 4.15 13.29 14.33
C VAL A 31 3.47 14.66 14.46
N SER A 32 3.56 15.26 15.63
CA SER A 32 2.96 16.56 15.97
C SER A 32 1.42 16.55 15.94
N GLU A 33 0.81 17.63 16.39
CA GLU A 33 -0.62 17.89 16.18
C GLU A 33 -0.99 17.98 14.69
N LYS A 34 0.00 18.26 13.83
CA LYS A 34 -0.16 18.24 12.37
C LYS A 34 -0.32 16.83 11.80
N ARG A 35 -0.14 15.77 12.60
CA ARG A 35 -0.29 14.36 12.20
C ARG A 35 0.56 13.98 10.98
N LEU A 36 1.78 14.52 10.89
CA LEU A 36 2.68 14.26 9.78
C LEU A 36 3.05 12.78 9.73
N LEU A 37 3.16 12.22 8.52
CA LEU A 37 3.55 10.84 8.36
C LEU A 37 5.04 10.67 8.68
N GLY A 38 5.36 9.80 9.64
CA GLY A 38 6.74 9.39 9.92
C GLY A 38 6.85 7.88 10.04
N GLU A 39 8.08 7.38 9.95
CA GLU A 39 8.43 5.97 10.13
C GLU A 39 9.54 5.84 11.17
N VAL A 40 9.36 4.91 12.11
CA VAL A 40 10.39 4.57 13.11
C VAL A 40 11.53 3.83 12.40
N ILE A 41 12.74 4.38 12.44
CA ILE A 41 13.91 3.77 11.78
C ILE A 41 14.89 3.12 12.76
N GLU A 42 14.85 3.52 14.04
CA GLU A 42 15.73 3.00 15.09
C GLU A 42 15.05 3.12 16.46
N LEU A 43 15.30 2.14 17.34
CA LEU A 43 14.89 2.16 18.73
C LEU A 43 16.09 2.00 19.64
N ARG A 44 16.21 2.85 20.67
CA ARG A 44 17.22 2.78 21.73
C ARG A 44 16.55 3.01 23.07
N ASP A 45 16.42 1.96 23.86
CA ASP A 45 15.67 1.97 25.12
C ASP A 45 14.24 2.49 24.91
N ASP A 46 13.91 3.65 25.47
CA ASP A 46 12.61 4.32 25.33
C ASP A 46 12.58 5.41 24.24
N LEU A 47 13.69 5.58 23.53
CA LEU A 47 13.82 6.58 22.45
C LEU A 47 13.61 5.92 21.09
N ALA A 48 12.79 6.55 20.25
CA ALA A 48 12.64 6.22 18.84
C ALA A 48 13.21 7.33 17.96
N SER A 49 14.06 6.97 17.00
CA SER A 49 14.41 7.81 15.87
C SER A 49 13.38 7.62 14.77
N ILE A 50 12.78 8.72 14.33
CA ILE A 50 11.66 8.75 13.39
C ILE A 50 12.09 9.57 12.17
N GLN A 51 11.97 8.99 11.00
CA GLN A 51 12.12 9.68 9.72
C GLN A 51 10.74 10.22 9.31
N VAL A 52 10.60 11.53 9.21
CA VAL A 52 9.36 12.16 8.72
C VAL A 52 9.42 12.26 7.18
N TYR A 53 8.28 11.98 6.54
CA TYR A 53 8.12 12.01 5.07
C TYR A 53 7.58 13.34 4.52
N GLU A 54 7.38 14.30 5.40
CA GLU A 54 6.89 15.64 5.12
C GLU A 54 7.81 16.69 5.75
N GLU A 55 7.60 17.97 5.42
CA GLU A 55 8.36 19.08 5.99
C GLU A 55 8.12 19.19 7.51
N THR A 56 9.20 19.34 8.28
CA THR A 56 9.19 19.38 9.76
C THR A 56 9.26 20.80 10.31
N ALA A 57 9.28 21.81 9.44
CA ALA A 57 9.27 23.21 9.83
C ALA A 57 8.13 23.54 10.82
N GLY A 58 8.51 24.14 11.95
CA GLY A 58 7.60 24.51 13.02
C GLY A 58 7.16 23.35 13.91
N ILE A 59 7.84 22.21 13.87
CA ILE A 59 7.73 21.14 14.88
C ILE A 59 8.89 21.28 15.88
N GLY A 60 8.61 21.08 17.16
CA GLY A 60 9.59 21.19 18.23
C GLY A 60 9.43 20.15 19.35
N PRO A 61 10.38 20.12 20.31
CA PRO A 61 10.28 19.30 21.51
C PRO A 61 9.01 19.58 22.33
N GLY A 62 8.42 18.53 22.89
CA GLY A 62 7.18 18.58 23.69
C GLY A 62 5.93 18.19 22.93
N GLU A 63 5.96 18.17 21.59
CA GLU A 63 4.82 17.76 20.76
C GLU A 63 4.63 16.23 20.74
N PRO A 64 3.40 15.75 20.47
CA PRO A 64 3.10 14.32 20.54
C PRO A 64 3.57 13.55 19.31
N VAL A 65 3.78 12.24 19.49
CA VAL A 65 3.95 11.26 18.42
C VAL A 65 2.94 10.14 18.62
N TYR A 66 1.95 10.04 17.74
CA TYR A 66 0.87 9.06 17.85
C TYR A 66 1.22 7.75 17.12
N TYR A 67 0.86 6.64 17.74
CA TYR A 67 1.23 5.31 17.28
C TYR A 67 0.18 4.78 16.30
N THR A 68 0.58 4.19 15.18
CA THR A 68 -0.35 3.44 14.31
C THR A 68 -0.28 1.93 14.53
N TYR A 69 0.82 1.40 15.09
CA TYR A 69 1.11 -0.03 15.22
C TYR A 69 1.09 -0.80 13.90
N GLU A 70 1.27 -0.08 12.79
CA GLU A 70 1.22 -0.64 11.45
C GLU A 70 2.44 -0.19 10.66
N PRO A 71 3.07 -1.09 9.90
CA PRO A 71 4.15 -0.70 9.02
C PRO A 71 3.61 0.10 7.84
N LEU A 72 4.49 0.84 7.17
CA LEU A 72 4.12 1.56 5.95
C LEU A 72 3.58 0.55 4.91
N SER A 73 2.31 0.71 4.60
CA SER A 73 1.54 -0.22 3.78
C SER A 73 0.80 0.53 2.69
N VAL A 74 0.59 -0.15 1.57
CA VAL A 74 -0.16 0.38 0.44
C VAL A 74 -1.43 -0.42 0.22
N GLU A 75 -2.48 0.26 -0.22
CA GLU A 75 -3.66 -0.40 -0.76
C GLU A 75 -3.38 -0.90 -2.17
N LEU A 76 -3.82 -2.12 -2.45
CA LEU A 76 -3.72 -2.74 -3.76
C LEU A 76 -5.09 -3.25 -4.17
N GLY A 77 -5.69 -2.59 -5.16
CA GLY A 77 -7.01 -2.93 -5.71
C GLY A 77 -7.35 -2.06 -6.92
N PRO A 78 -8.58 -2.18 -7.45
CA PRO A 78 -9.04 -1.39 -8.59
C PRO A 78 -9.05 0.12 -8.28
N GLY A 79 -8.51 0.92 -9.18
CA GLY A 79 -8.40 2.38 -9.07
C GLY A 79 -6.96 2.91 -9.05
N LEU A 80 -5.95 2.03 -9.03
CA LEU A 80 -4.55 2.45 -9.03
C LEU A 80 -4.01 2.75 -10.44
N ILE A 81 -4.50 2.08 -11.49
CA ILE A 81 -3.82 2.07 -12.79
C ILE A 81 -3.76 3.45 -13.44
N GLU A 82 -4.80 4.26 -13.26
CA GLU A 82 -4.89 5.60 -13.85
C GLU A 82 -4.47 6.71 -12.88
N GLY A 83 -4.12 6.36 -11.63
CA GLY A 83 -3.84 7.33 -10.58
C GLY A 83 -2.43 7.94 -10.67
N ILE A 84 -2.34 9.22 -10.30
CA ILE A 84 -1.06 9.92 -10.11
C ILE A 84 -0.88 10.13 -8.62
N PHE A 85 0.18 9.55 -8.06
CA PHE A 85 0.41 9.52 -6.62
C PHE A 85 1.72 10.22 -6.22
N ASP A 86 1.77 10.71 -4.98
CA ASP A 86 3.02 11.11 -4.35
C ASP A 86 3.84 9.90 -3.85
N GLY A 87 4.97 10.17 -3.18
CA GLY A 87 5.88 9.13 -2.67
C GLY A 87 5.30 8.20 -1.60
N ILE A 88 4.11 8.49 -1.06
CA ILE A 88 3.43 7.70 -0.02
C ILE A 88 2.03 7.26 -0.46
N LEU A 89 1.78 7.22 -1.77
CA LEU A 89 0.55 6.75 -2.40
C LEU A 89 -0.70 7.63 -2.12
N ARG A 90 -0.55 8.95 -1.97
CA ARG A 90 -1.69 9.87 -1.94
C ARG A 90 -2.00 10.41 -3.36
N PRO A 91 -3.27 10.34 -3.82
CA PRO A 91 -3.66 10.83 -5.14
C PRO A 91 -3.52 12.35 -5.25
N LEU A 92 -2.69 12.82 -6.19
CA LEU A 92 -2.33 14.23 -6.35
C LEU A 92 -3.49 15.08 -6.90
N ASP A 93 -4.33 14.49 -7.76
CA ASP A 93 -5.55 15.10 -8.28
C ASP A 93 -6.55 15.39 -7.14
N VAL A 94 -6.77 14.42 -6.27
CA VAL A 94 -7.66 14.58 -5.09
C VAL A 94 -7.09 15.61 -4.11
N ILE A 95 -5.77 15.61 -3.87
CA ILE A 95 -5.12 16.64 -3.06
C ILE A 95 -5.33 18.03 -3.68
N TYR A 96 -5.14 18.15 -4.99
CA TYR A 96 -5.29 19.42 -5.70
C TYR A 96 -6.73 19.94 -5.64
N GLU A 97 -7.73 19.07 -5.78
CA GLU A 97 -9.15 19.44 -5.64
C GLU A 97 -9.49 19.94 -4.23
N GLN A 98 -8.85 19.38 -3.19
CA GLN A 98 -9.10 19.77 -1.80
C GLN A 98 -8.31 20.99 -1.34
N ALA A 99 -7.06 21.16 -1.80
CA ALA A 99 -6.11 22.12 -1.24
C ALA A 99 -5.47 23.08 -2.28
N GLY A 100 -5.73 22.89 -3.57
CA GLY A 100 -5.20 23.72 -4.64
C GLY A 100 -3.75 23.39 -5.00
N ALA A 101 -3.01 24.39 -5.48
CA ALA A 101 -1.69 24.21 -6.10
C ALA A 101 -0.55 23.79 -5.14
N HIS A 102 -0.78 23.82 -3.83
CA HIS A 102 0.22 23.46 -2.83
C HIS A 102 -0.26 22.27 -2.00
N ILE A 103 0.64 21.35 -1.67
CA ILE A 103 0.34 20.19 -0.82
C ILE A 103 0.44 20.64 0.65
N PRO A 104 -0.66 20.68 1.41
CA PRO A 104 -0.60 21.08 2.81
C PRO A 104 -0.02 19.95 3.66
N LEU A 105 0.65 20.32 4.74
CA LEU A 105 1.26 19.38 5.67
C LEU A 105 0.21 18.56 6.41
N GLY A 106 0.42 17.25 6.50
CA GLY A 106 -0.48 16.36 7.24
C GLY A 106 -1.79 16.07 6.51
N ILE A 107 -1.91 16.42 5.22
CA ILE A 107 -3.07 16.06 4.43
C ILE A 107 -3.22 14.53 4.37
N ASN A 108 -4.42 14.07 4.72
CA ASN A 108 -4.76 12.67 4.76
C ASN A 108 -5.91 12.39 3.79
N VAL A 109 -5.59 11.76 2.67
CA VAL A 109 -6.54 11.34 1.64
C VAL A 109 -6.41 9.84 1.43
N ASP A 110 -7.52 9.17 1.13
CA ASP A 110 -7.53 7.75 0.79
C ASP A 110 -6.79 7.53 -0.54
N SER A 111 -6.00 6.45 -0.62
CA SER A 111 -5.28 6.07 -1.85
C SER A 111 -6.21 5.63 -2.98
N LEU A 112 -7.38 5.11 -2.65
CA LEU A 112 -8.39 4.64 -3.60
C LEU A 112 -9.70 5.39 -3.40
N ASP A 113 -10.38 5.73 -4.50
CA ASP A 113 -11.70 6.35 -4.45
C ASP A 113 -12.70 5.39 -3.78
N ARG A 114 -13.21 5.84 -2.64
CA ARG A 114 -14.15 5.14 -1.78
C ARG A 114 -15.59 5.15 -2.27
N SER A 115 -15.91 6.04 -3.19
CA SER A 115 -17.23 6.26 -3.76
C SER A 115 -17.41 5.59 -5.11
N LYS A 116 -16.32 5.41 -5.87
CA LYS A 116 -16.33 4.75 -7.17
C LYS A 116 -16.81 3.31 -7.06
N LYS A 117 -17.76 2.95 -7.89
CA LYS A 117 -18.28 1.59 -8.03
C LYS A 117 -17.59 0.87 -9.18
N TRP A 118 -17.29 -0.39 -8.96
CA TRP A 118 -16.66 -1.30 -9.89
C TRP A 118 -17.56 -2.50 -10.13
N LYS A 119 -17.73 -2.88 -11.40
CA LYS A 119 -18.45 -4.09 -11.77
C LYS A 119 -17.55 -5.31 -11.53
N PHE A 120 -17.79 -5.99 -10.42
CA PHE A 120 -17.09 -7.22 -10.07
C PHE A 120 -17.74 -8.44 -10.73
N VAL A 121 -16.93 -9.22 -11.43
CA VAL A 121 -17.32 -10.48 -12.08
C VAL A 121 -16.59 -11.64 -11.41
N PRO A 122 -17.28 -12.50 -10.65
CA PRO A 122 -16.65 -13.65 -10.00
C PRO A 122 -16.27 -14.73 -11.02
N THR A 123 -15.14 -15.40 -10.77
CA THR A 123 -14.65 -16.54 -11.56
C THR A 123 -14.71 -17.86 -10.80
N VAL A 124 -14.97 -17.82 -9.49
CA VAL A 124 -15.13 -18.98 -8.61
C VAL A 124 -16.58 -19.09 -8.11
N LYS A 125 -16.94 -20.23 -7.55
CA LYS A 125 -18.26 -20.53 -6.99
C LYS A 125 -18.17 -20.83 -5.49
N VAL A 126 -19.32 -20.74 -4.82
CA VAL A 126 -19.45 -21.17 -3.42
C VAL A 126 -19.09 -22.65 -3.31
N GLY A 127 -18.26 -22.99 -2.32
CA GLY A 127 -17.72 -24.34 -2.11
C GLY A 127 -16.35 -24.59 -2.74
N ASP A 128 -15.85 -23.69 -3.61
CA ASP A 128 -14.52 -23.86 -4.20
C ASP A 128 -13.42 -23.69 -3.15
N LYS A 129 -12.40 -24.56 -3.22
CA LYS A 129 -11.18 -24.45 -2.40
C LYS A 129 -10.23 -23.44 -3.04
N VAL A 130 -9.80 -22.46 -2.27
CA VAL A 130 -8.88 -21.40 -2.71
C VAL A 130 -7.69 -21.29 -1.76
N SER A 131 -6.57 -20.88 -2.32
CA SER A 131 -5.29 -20.62 -1.63
C SER A 131 -4.76 -19.26 -2.05
N GLY A 132 -3.73 -18.76 -1.37
CA GLY A 132 -3.19 -17.42 -1.61
C GLY A 132 -2.77 -17.19 -3.07
N GLY A 133 -3.16 -16.05 -3.63
CA GLY A 133 -2.89 -15.70 -5.02
C GLY A 133 -3.84 -16.31 -6.06
N ASN A 134 -4.83 -17.12 -5.65
CA ASN A 134 -5.88 -17.57 -6.56
C ASN A 134 -6.79 -16.40 -6.97
N THR A 135 -7.20 -16.37 -8.24
CA THR A 135 -8.14 -15.36 -8.76
C THR A 135 -9.57 -15.71 -8.35
N ILE A 136 -10.21 -14.82 -7.63
CA ILE A 136 -11.61 -14.94 -7.17
C ILE A 136 -12.58 -14.33 -8.19
N GLY A 137 -12.14 -13.30 -8.87
CA GLY A 137 -12.88 -12.64 -9.94
C GLY A 137 -12.04 -11.54 -10.57
N TYR A 138 -12.70 -10.66 -11.29
CA TYR A 138 -12.04 -9.52 -11.91
C TYR A 138 -12.95 -8.30 -12.00
N VAL A 139 -12.31 -7.16 -12.23
CA VAL A 139 -12.92 -5.89 -12.63
C VAL A 139 -12.18 -5.44 -13.90
N ASP A 140 -12.91 -4.99 -14.91
CA ASP A 140 -12.28 -4.31 -16.05
C ASP A 140 -12.02 -2.85 -15.62
N GLU A 141 -10.78 -2.56 -15.20
CA GLU A 141 -10.41 -1.28 -14.56
C GLU A 141 -10.26 -0.18 -15.61
N THR A 142 -9.64 -0.50 -16.74
CA THR A 142 -9.57 0.35 -17.93
C THR A 142 -9.99 -0.46 -19.15
N PRO A 143 -10.27 0.17 -20.31
CA PRO A 143 -10.61 -0.56 -21.53
C PRO A 143 -9.56 -1.59 -21.98
N SER A 144 -8.30 -1.39 -21.55
CA SER A 144 -7.18 -2.26 -21.92
C SER A 144 -6.73 -3.20 -20.79
N VAL A 145 -7.15 -2.97 -19.55
CA VAL A 145 -6.64 -3.72 -18.40
C VAL A 145 -7.76 -4.34 -17.58
N ARG A 146 -7.74 -5.67 -17.53
CA ARG A 146 -8.53 -6.48 -16.60
C ARG A 146 -7.77 -6.68 -15.30
N HIS A 147 -8.27 -6.07 -14.23
CA HIS A 147 -7.74 -6.22 -12.87
C HIS A 147 -8.27 -7.50 -12.23
N LYS A 148 -7.38 -8.44 -11.92
CA LYS A 148 -7.75 -9.69 -11.23
C LYS A 148 -7.83 -9.48 -9.72
N ILE A 149 -8.97 -9.78 -9.12
CA ILE A 149 -9.14 -9.82 -7.67
C ILE A 149 -8.64 -11.16 -7.17
N MET A 150 -7.60 -11.14 -6.33
CA MET A 150 -6.94 -12.35 -5.85
C MET A 150 -7.09 -12.50 -4.34
N THR A 151 -7.06 -13.74 -3.86
CA THR A 151 -6.95 -14.01 -2.43
C THR A 151 -5.63 -13.50 -1.88
N HIS A 152 -5.68 -12.99 -0.64
CA HIS A 152 -4.47 -12.59 0.07
C HIS A 152 -3.49 -13.79 0.17
N PRO A 153 -2.16 -13.59 -0.03
CA PRO A 153 -1.21 -14.69 -0.13
C PRO A 153 -1.14 -15.64 1.08
N HIS A 154 -1.51 -15.15 2.26
CA HIS A 154 -1.50 -15.91 3.51
C HIS A 154 -2.87 -16.49 3.89
N VAL A 155 -3.83 -16.48 2.97
CA VAL A 155 -5.21 -16.95 3.19
C VAL A 155 -5.49 -18.17 2.31
N SER A 156 -6.00 -19.23 2.94
CA SER A 156 -6.49 -20.42 2.25
C SER A 156 -7.76 -20.92 2.90
N GLY A 157 -8.72 -21.42 2.15
CA GLY A 157 -9.97 -21.93 2.71
C GLY A 157 -10.98 -22.28 1.63
N VAL A 158 -12.25 -22.26 2.00
CA VAL A 158 -13.36 -22.54 1.09
C VAL A 158 -14.19 -21.28 0.91
N ILE A 159 -14.59 -20.97 -0.32
CA ILE A 159 -15.50 -19.86 -0.60
C ILE A 159 -16.85 -20.12 0.08
N HIS A 160 -17.17 -19.30 1.07
CA HIS A 160 -18.43 -19.37 1.80
C HIS A 160 -19.54 -18.60 1.09
N SER A 161 -19.22 -17.39 0.65
CA SER A 161 -20.10 -16.54 -0.13
C SER A 161 -19.30 -15.76 -1.18
N ILE A 162 -19.94 -15.47 -2.31
CA ILE A 162 -19.38 -14.64 -3.37
C ILE A 162 -20.50 -13.88 -4.05
N LYS A 163 -20.29 -12.59 -4.31
CA LYS A 163 -21.28 -11.70 -4.92
C LYS A 163 -20.83 -11.30 -6.31
N ALA A 164 -21.79 -10.99 -7.18
CA ALA A 164 -21.56 -10.37 -8.49
C ALA A 164 -22.37 -9.08 -8.57
N GLY A 165 -21.84 -8.05 -9.25
CA GLY A 165 -22.52 -6.76 -9.35
C GLY A 165 -21.58 -5.57 -9.20
N GLU A 166 -22.15 -4.43 -8.87
CA GLU A 166 -21.41 -3.19 -8.66
C GLU A 166 -21.11 -2.95 -7.19
N PHE A 167 -19.84 -2.77 -6.87
CA PHE A 167 -19.34 -2.62 -5.51
C PHE A 167 -18.30 -1.52 -5.43
N THR A 168 -18.25 -0.80 -4.32
CA THR A 168 -17.13 0.07 -3.99
C THR A 168 -15.95 -0.76 -3.47
N VAL A 169 -14.78 -0.13 -3.36
CA VAL A 169 -13.58 -0.75 -2.78
C VAL A 169 -13.74 -1.15 -1.30
N LYS A 170 -14.75 -0.59 -0.60
CA LYS A 170 -15.06 -0.91 0.81
C LYS A 170 -15.99 -2.11 0.96
N ASP A 171 -16.72 -2.45 -0.09
CA ASP A 171 -17.76 -3.46 -0.01
C ASP A 171 -17.15 -4.88 0.01
N THR A 172 -17.73 -5.73 0.86
CA THR A 172 -17.38 -7.15 0.91
C THR A 172 -17.95 -7.88 -0.29
N VAL A 173 -17.05 -8.45 -1.11
CA VAL A 173 -17.38 -9.16 -2.36
C VAL A 173 -17.29 -10.68 -2.23
N TYR A 174 -16.51 -11.20 -1.28
CA TYR A 174 -16.44 -12.63 -0.99
C TYR A 174 -16.08 -12.90 0.47
N GLU A 175 -16.42 -14.09 0.95
CA GLU A 175 -16.07 -14.59 2.29
C GLU A 175 -15.39 -15.94 2.17
N ILE A 176 -14.34 -16.15 2.97
CA ILE A 176 -13.62 -17.43 3.05
C ILE A 176 -13.86 -18.06 4.42
N LYS A 177 -14.24 -19.34 4.41
CA LYS A 177 -14.33 -20.18 5.61
C LYS A 177 -13.02 -20.95 5.83
N GLN A 178 -12.46 -20.81 7.03
CA GLN A 178 -11.26 -21.50 7.52
C GLN A 178 -11.61 -22.22 8.82
N GLY A 179 -11.86 -23.53 8.76
CA GLY A 179 -12.45 -24.25 9.90
C GLY A 179 -13.81 -23.63 10.26
N ASP A 180 -13.96 -23.13 11.48
CA ASP A 180 -15.19 -22.48 11.94
C ASP A 180 -15.21 -20.96 11.73
N LYS A 181 -14.09 -20.35 11.32
CA LYS A 181 -13.99 -18.90 11.11
C LYS A 181 -14.40 -18.52 9.69
N ILE A 182 -15.37 -17.62 9.56
CA ILE A 182 -15.74 -16.98 8.28
C ILE A 182 -15.16 -15.57 8.30
N THR A 183 -14.36 -15.22 7.29
CA THR A 183 -13.72 -13.90 7.18
C THR A 183 -14.18 -13.20 5.89
N PRO A 184 -14.71 -11.96 5.97
CA PRO A 184 -15.08 -11.17 4.80
C PRO A 184 -13.87 -10.50 4.17
N TYR A 185 -13.91 -10.35 2.84
CA TYR A 185 -12.88 -9.71 2.05
C TYR A 185 -13.48 -8.76 1.00
N THR A 186 -12.79 -7.65 0.78
CA THR A 186 -13.11 -6.65 -0.25
C THR A 186 -12.27 -6.89 -1.51
N MET A 187 -12.37 -5.97 -2.48
CA MET A 187 -11.50 -5.95 -3.66
C MET A 187 -10.10 -5.38 -3.38
N VAL A 188 -9.85 -4.88 -2.18
CA VAL A 188 -8.59 -4.23 -1.78
C VAL A 188 -7.85 -5.08 -0.77
N GLN A 189 -6.54 -5.21 -0.96
CA GLN A 189 -5.61 -5.78 0.02
C GLN A 189 -4.64 -4.71 0.49
N HIS A 190 -4.25 -4.78 1.76
CA HIS A 190 -3.16 -3.95 2.29
C HIS A 190 -1.85 -4.74 2.21
N TRP A 191 -0.76 -4.09 1.82
CA TRP A 191 0.53 -4.75 1.70
C TRP A 191 1.69 -3.88 2.21
N PRO A 192 2.49 -4.35 3.18
CA PRO A 192 3.65 -3.62 3.66
C PRO A 192 4.70 -3.42 2.57
N VAL A 193 5.13 -2.18 2.33
CA VAL A 193 6.02 -1.84 1.19
C VAL A 193 7.40 -2.46 1.32
N ARG A 194 7.87 -2.70 2.56
CA ARG A 194 9.17 -3.32 2.84
C ARG A 194 9.14 -4.85 2.71
N LYS A 195 7.97 -5.46 2.62
CA LYS A 195 7.82 -6.91 2.45
C LYS A 195 7.60 -7.22 0.98
N LYS A 196 8.51 -7.96 0.35
CA LYS A 196 8.32 -8.40 -1.05
C LYS A 196 7.08 -9.30 -1.14
N ARG A 197 6.24 -9.10 -2.17
CA ARG A 197 5.11 -10.00 -2.45
C ARG A 197 5.64 -11.42 -2.75
N PRO A 198 5.02 -12.47 -2.18
CA PRO A 198 5.49 -13.84 -2.39
C PRO A 198 5.20 -14.31 -3.81
N TYR A 199 5.98 -15.29 -4.25
CA TYR A 199 5.83 -15.99 -5.52
C TYR A 199 6.13 -17.48 -5.31
N LEU A 200 5.64 -18.34 -6.21
CA LEU A 200 5.86 -19.78 -6.11
C LEU A 200 7.31 -20.14 -6.47
N ASN A 201 7.74 -19.76 -7.68
CA ASN A 201 9.07 -20.08 -8.20
C ASN A 201 9.65 -18.87 -8.94
N LYS A 202 10.96 -18.65 -8.82
CA LYS A 202 11.69 -17.67 -9.63
C LYS A 202 12.13 -18.33 -10.93
N ILE A 203 11.72 -17.76 -12.06
CA ILE A 203 12.04 -18.27 -13.40
C ILE A 203 13.07 -17.33 -14.04
N ALA A 204 14.05 -17.89 -14.75
CA ALA A 204 15.01 -17.09 -15.52
C ALA A 204 14.30 -16.44 -16.73
N PRO A 205 14.46 -15.12 -16.95
CA PRO A 205 13.81 -14.44 -18.06
C PRO A 205 14.46 -14.86 -19.38
N LYS A 206 13.64 -15.30 -20.35
CA LYS A 206 14.09 -15.78 -21.66
C LYS A 206 13.57 -14.95 -22.83
N GLU A 207 12.46 -14.27 -22.62
CA GLU A 207 11.82 -13.45 -23.66
C GLU A 207 12.45 -12.06 -23.69
N PRO A 208 12.80 -11.50 -24.86
CA PRO A 208 13.26 -10.12 -24.96
C PRO A 208 12.09 -9.15 -24.69
N MET A 209 12.37 -8.07 -23.98
CA MET A 209 11.49 -6.92 -23.87
C MET A 209 11.71 -6.05 -25.11
N ILE A 210 10.70 -5.93 -25.96
CA ILE A 210 10.78 -5.10 -27.17
C ILE A 210 10.66 -3.63 -26.76
N THR A 211 11.78 -2.89 -26.80
CA THR A 211 11.78 -1.47 -26.42
C THR A 211 11.42 -0.56 -27.59
N GLY A 212 11.57 -1.05 -28.83
CA GLY A 212 11.41 -0.25 -30.05
C GLY A 212 12.62 0.62 -30.38
N GLN A 213 13.69 0.56 -29.58
CA GLN A 213 14.92 1.31 -29.78
C GLN A 213 16.01 0.40 -30.35
N ARG A 214 16.42 0.64 -31.60
CA ARG A 214 17.40 -0.23 -32.31
C ARG A 214 18.68 -0.47 -31.51
N VAL A 215 19.23 0.57 -30.89
CA VAL A 215 20.47 0.47 -30.10
C VAL A 215 20.31 -0.46 -28.90
N ILE A 216 19.18 -0.39 -28.20
CA ILE A 216 18.89 -1.25 -27.04
C ILE A 216 18.58 -2.66 -27.54
N ASP A 217 17.63 -2.81 -28.45
CA ASP A 217 17.14 -4.11 -28.90
C ASP A 217 18.22 -4.95 -29.62
N THR A 218 19.21 -4.30 -30.26
CA THR A 218 20.27 -5.00 -31.01
C THR A 218 21.56 -5.17 -30.22
N LEU A 219 22.03 -4.12 -29.52
CA LEU A 219 23.35 -4.13 -28.88
C LEU A 219 23.29 -4.44 -27.39
N PHE A 220 22.21 -4.04 -26.71
CA PHE A 220 22.07 -4.17 -25.26
C PHE A 220 20.66 -4.69 -24.87
N PRO A 221 20.25 -5.87 -25.40
CA PRO A 221 18.88 -6.34 -25.24
C PRO A 221 18.54 -6.61 -23.78
N ILE A 222 17.35 -6.20 -23.37
CA ILE A 222 16.81 -6.40 -22.02
C ILE A 222 15.77 -7.52 -22.10
N ALA A 223 15.84 -8.51 -21.21
CA ALA A 223 14.81 -9.54 -21.11
C ALA A 223 13.60 -9.04 -20.31
N SER A 224 12.40 -9.54 -20.60
CA SER A 224 11.18 -9.30 -19.80
C SER A 224 11.35 -9.87 -18.40
N GLY A 225 11.47 -9.00 -17.39
CA GLY A 225 11.86 -9.37 -16.01
C GLY A 225 13.36 -9.24 -15.72
N GLY A 226 14.14 -8.73 -16.66
CA GLY A 226 15.55 -8.34 -16.49
C GLY A 226 15.72 -7.02 -15.74
N ILE A 227 16.97 -6.65 -15.49
CA ILE A 227 17.36 -5.43 -14.78
C ILE A 227 18.33 -4.67 -15.69
N ALA A 228 18.09 -3.37 -15.88
CA ALA A 228 18.97 -2.48 -16.62
C ALA A 228 19.24 -1.21 -15.81
N ALA A 229 20.41 -0.60 -16.01
CA ALA A 229 20.76 0.70 -15.47
C ALA A 229 21.26 1.58 -16.61
N ILE A 230 20.75 2.81 -16.69
CA ILE A 230 21.15 3.80 -17.69
C ILE A 230 21.73 4.98 -16.90
N PRO A 231 23.02 4.93 -16.52
CA PRO A 231 23.66 6.07 -15.87
C PRO A 231 23.72 7.23 -16.87
N GLY A 232 23.27 8.40 -16.41
CA GLY A 232 23.34 9.67 -17.14
C GLY A 232 24.49 10.53 -16.66
#